data_AF-A0A7S4DQ91-F1
#
_entry.id   AF-A0A7S4DQ91-F1
#
_cell.length_a   1.000
_cell.length_b   1.000
_cell.length_c   1.000
_cell.angle_alpha   90.00
_cell.angle_beta   90.00
_cell.angle_gamma   90.00
#
_symmetry.space_group_name_H-M   'P 1'
#
loop_
_entity.id
_entity.type
_entity.pdbx_description
1 polymer ?
#
loop_
_entity_poly.entity_id
_entity_poly.type
_entity_poly.pdbx_seq_one_letter_code
_entity_poly.pdbx_strand_id
1 'polypeptide(L)'
;SMGPTDHTAKASEESEGHETSQISFDESVTGKIRFWKDAPHITLYIDDYTVMEEVMDLTTLRRGDHCIVGLNPVRKLCGCCDALVFRLASLEILRLYHHFIMFDDVASISDDGVPLNKDGEPARICEYSNTPIGALQLAARVGFRRFLNDPAPFQQLTLHDYQDGRAAFGIFRVIQDINEAQRERIVNEAQELMEDFKPYDIFFRNCEHAAFGLDAGTKRWVSPQVPFLIYNLARLFVQLLGCLLLFGIKGLKETGSGEASLSMSLSIFLYHLCSTVPVALQVLISLVRATVLLTEQKGRLGELTYFFLLTKEVARAAISGGLSIAMLALLPRMVLEWGWVWTPSYLVMTGYGKMDTMFNFSTRMVTRWFNLYGTGVPVAVFASTRQLAHERKKRESSRVRMNPLVESFIPFGHAPLAWRDRSRSTPTLFKNTGTSFSAPTTPLFKFAEAEGERPQRKDYPNGITEYTSKLEVSQGKQSMPVRTTSGPGRNGMPPFHLPAGVLRTKKAGEHPGNDSKDHALRRRRKAKEELRDQTR
;
A
#
# COMPACT_ATOMS: atom_id res chain seq x y z
N SER A 1 22.64 55.94 -51.86
CA SER A 1 21.25 55.84 -51.40
C SER A 1 20.83 54.39 -51.56
N MET A 2 20.29 53.78 -50.50
CA MET A 2 19.94 52.37 -50.30
C MET A 2 21.07 51.45 -49.84
N GLY A 3 21.05 51.14 -48.53
CA GLY A 3 21.89 50.16 -47.85
C GLY A 3 21.21 48.78 -47.75
N PRO A 4 21.95 47.75 -47.29
CA PRO A 4 21.43 46.40 -47.19
C PRO A 4 20.78 46.15 -45.82
N THR A 5 19.65 45.44 -45.82
CA THR A 5 18.94 44.96 -44.63
C THR A 5 19.49 43.63 -44.15
N ASP A 6 19.96 43.60 -42.90
CA ASP A 6 20.35 42.41 -42.16
C ASP A 6 19.12 41.58 -41.76
N HIS A 7 19.09 40.32 -42.18
CA HIS A 7 18.19 39.30 -41.65
C HIS A 7 18.90 38.56 -40.51
N THR A 8 18.58 38.93 -39.28
CA THR A 8 18.92 38.14 -38.09
C THR A 8 17.89 37.03 -37.90
N ALA A 9 18.35 35.78 -37.98
CA ALA A 9 17.57 34.59 -37.66
C ALA A 9 17.30 34.54 -36.15
N LYS A 10 16.02 34.63 -35.76
CA LYS A 10 15.57 34.27 -34.42
C LYS A 10 15.54 32.75 -34.30
N ALA A 11 16.39 32.21 -33.42
CA ALA A 11 16.22 30.87 -32.90
C ALA A 11 14.92 30.83 -32.09
N SER A 12 13.93 30.09 -32.58
CA SER A 12 12.71 29.76 -31.86
C SER A 12 13.03 28.63 -30.86
N GLU A 13 13.09 28.97 -29.58
CA GLU A 13 12.95 27.97 -28.52
C GLU A 13 11.53 27.37 -28.61
N GLU A 14 11.43 26.12 -29.05
CA GLU A 14 10.26 25.29 -28.87
C GLU A 14 10.09 25.00 -27.37
N SER A 15 9.48 25.95 -26.67
CA SER A 15 8.83 25.70 -25.38
C SER A 15 7.63 24.79 -25.66
N GLU A 16 7.73 23.51 -25.31
CA GLU A 16 6.59 22.58 -25.29
C GLU A 16 5.40 23.23 -24.58
N GLY A 17 4.45 23.73 -25.38
CA GLY A 17 3.25 24.41 -24.93
C GLY A 17 2.30 23.42 -24.29
N HIS A 18 2.45 23.16 -23.00
CA HIS A 18 1.39 22.55 -22.22
C HIS A 18 0.21 23.55 -22.13
N GLU A 19 -0.79 23.36 -22.98
CA GLU A 19 -2.07 24.07 -22.89
C GLU A 19 -2.65 23.85 -21.48
N THR A 20 -2.72 24.93 -20.70
CA THR A 20 -3.30 24.92 -19.35
C THR A 20 -4.62 25.65 -19.40
N SER A 21 -5.74 24.92 -19.33
CA SER A 21 -7.05 25.51 -19.13
C SER A 21 -7.13 26.14 -17.73
N GLN A 22 -7.34 27.44 -17.65
CA GLN A 22 -7.45 28.18 -16.39
C GLN A 22 -8.92 28.34 -16.00
N ILE A 23 -9.26 27.97 -14.76
CA ILE A 23 -10.60 28.16 -14.18
C ILE A 23 -10.47 29.24 -13.10
N SER A 24 -11.15 30.37 -13.26
CA SER A 24 -11.20 31.44 -12.24
C SER A 24 -12.31 31.17 -11.24
N PHE A 25 -11.96 31.07 -9.96
CA PHE A 25 -12.92 31.16 -8.86
C PHE A 25 -12.97 32.64 -8.37
N ASP A 26 -13.58 32.92 -7.22
CA ASP A 26 -13.46 34.22 -6.53
C ASP A 26 -12.02 34.77 -6.64
N GLU A 27 -11.84 36.09 -6.73
CA GLU A 27 -10.61 36.81 -7.17
C GLU A 27 -9.32 36.38 -6.44
N SER A 28 -9.44 35.61 -5.35
CA SER A 28 -8.37 35.10 -4.51
C SER A 28 -7.80 33.72 -4.88
N VAL A 29 -8.48 32.90 -5.71
CA VAL A 29 -8.06 31.52 -6.04
C VAL A 29 -8.09 31.25 -7.54
N THR A 30 -6.97 30.74 -8.07
CA THR A 30 -6.88 30.28 -9.47
C THR A 30 -6.73 28.76 -9.51
N GLY A 31 -7.55 28.10 -10.31
CA GLY A 31 -7.44 26.67 -10.60
C GLY A 31 -6.80 26.42 -11.96
N LYS A 32 -5.88 25.45 -12.03
CA LYS A 32 -5.29 24.96 -13.28
C LYS A 32 -5.30 23.44 -13.30
N ILE A 33 -5.64 22.86 -14.44
CA ILE A 33 -5.48 21.41 -14.64
C ILE A 33 -4.05 21.17 -15.11
N ARG A 34 -3.31 20.30 -14.42
CA ARG A 34 -1.99 19.80 -14.83
C ARG A 34 -2.09 18.31 -15.13
N PHE A 35 -1.43 17.86 -16.19
CA PHE A 35 -1.33 16.44 -16.51
C PHE A 35 -0.06 15.88 -15.87
N TRP A 36 -0.23 14.99 -14.90
CA TRP A 36 0.85 14.30 -14.22
C TRP A 36 1.26 13.08 -15.04
N LYS A 37 2.28 13.25 -15.90
CA LYS A 37 2.91 12.15 -16.64
C LYS A 37 3.57 11.19 -15.65
N ASP A 38 3.46 9.89 -15.92
CA ASP A 38 4.04 8.82 -15.10
C ASP A 38 3.63 8.91 -13.62
N ALA A 39 2.35 9.24 -13.38
CA ALA A 39 1.84 9.39 -12.03
C ALA A 39 1.99 8.06 -11.26
N PRO A 40 2.75 8.04 -10.15
CA PRO A 40 2.87 6.87 -9.31
C PRO A 40 1.50 6.48 -8.76
N HIS A 41 1.37 5.20 -8.48
CA HIS A 41 0.12 4.58 -8.09
C HIS A 41 -0.16 4.78 -6.59
N ILE A 42 -0.33 6.05 -6.19
CA ILE A 42 -0.44 6.50 -4.80
C ILE A 42 -1.88 6.47 -4.28
N THR A 43 -2.04 6.17 -2.99
CA THR A 43 -3.32 6.21 -2.28
C THR A 43 -3.16 6.51 -0.78
N LEU A 44 -4.27 6.84 -0.12
CA LEU A 44 -4.32 6.94 1.33
C LEU A 44 -4.62 5.58 1.96
N TYR A 45 -3.88 5.29 3.02
CA TYR A 45 -4.16 4.20 3.91
C TYR A 45 -5.47 4.46 4.70
N ILE A 46 -5.94 3.45 5.43
CA ILE A 46 -7.21 3.49 6.18
C ILE A 46 -7.25 4.50 7.34
N ASP A 47 -6.12 5.11 7.68
CA ASP A 47 -6.01 6.14 8.72
C ASP A 47 -6.22 7.55 8.20
N ASP A 48 -6.49 7.68 6.89
CA ASP A 48 -6.70 8.91 6.15
C ASP A 48 -5.46 9.84 6.09
N TYR A 49 -4.26 9.35 6.43
CA TYR A 49 -3.04 10.19 6.36
C TYR A 49 -1.74 9.47 5.97
N THR A 50 -1.64 8.17 6.21
CA THR A 50 -0.48 7.39 5.77
C THR A 50 -0.59 7.23 4.25
N VAL A 51 0.38 7.77 3.53
CA VAL A 51 0.42 7.71 2.07
C VAL A 51 1.16 6.46 1.63
N MET A 52 0.53 5.67 0.79
CA MET A 52 1.09 4.44 0.24
C MET A 52 1.27 4.56 -1.28
N GLU A 53 2.36 3.99 -1.79
CA GLU A 53 2.66 3.88 -3.21
C GLU A 53 2.65 2.40 -3.60
N GLU A 54 1.91 2.03 -4.65
CA GLU A 54 2.02 0.67 -5.22
C GLU A 54 3.37 0.50 -5.89
N VAL A 55 4.06 -0.58 -5.52
CA VAL A 55 5.40 -0.91 -6.02
C VAL A 55 5.26 -1.53 -7.39
N MET A 56 5.63 -0.78 -8.43
CA MET A 56 5.57 -1.27 -9.82
C MET A 56 6.82 -2.07 -10.21
N ASP A 57 7.94 -1.79 -9.56
CA ASP A 57 9.23 -2.46 -9.76
C ASP A 57 9.81 -2.85 -8.40
N LEU A 58 9.97 -4.15 -8.18
CA LEU A 58 10.47 -4.69 -6.92
C LEU A 58 11.89 -4.26 -6.63
N THR A 59 12.71 -3.95 -7.64
CA THR A 59 14.10 -3.50 -7.44
C THR A 59 14.19 -2.13 -6.77
N THR A 60 13.06 -1.41 -6.70
CA THR A 60 12.93 -0.16 -5.95
C THR A 60 12.77 -0.39 -4.45
N LEU A 61 12.50 -1.62 -4.01
CA LEU A 61 12.39 -1.96 -2.59
C LEU A 61 13.76 -2.02 -1.94
N ARG A 62 13.86 -1.33 -0.81
CA ARG A 62 15.08 -1.22 -0.02
C ARG A 62 14.85 -1.81 1.36
N ARG A 63 15.92 -2.29 1.97
CA ARG A 63 15.91 -2.71 3.37
C ARG A 63 15.35 -1.59 4.26
N GLY A 64 14.60 -1.97 5.27
CA GLY A 64 13.89 -1.06 6.16
C GLY A 64 12.62 -0.43 5.59
N ASP A 65 12.25 -0.66 4.32
CA ASP A 65 10.96 -0.19 3.78
C ASP A 65 9.79 -0.85 4.53
N HIS A 66 8.84 -0.02 4.99
CA HIS A 66 7.55 -0.48 5.50
C HIS A 66 6.62 -0.78 4.32
N CYS A 67 6.34 -2.06 4.13
CA CYS A 67 5.51 -2.56 3.05
C CYS A 67 4.20 -3.15 3.56
N ILE A 68 3.22 -3.16 2.67
CA ILE A 68 1.81 -3.43 2.95
C ILE A 68 1.25 -4.24 1.78
N VAL A 69 0.53 -5.32 2.07
CA VAL A 69 -0.19 -6.14 1.08
C VAL A 69 -1.62 -6.38 1.53
N GLY A 70 -2.51 -6.74 0.61
CA GLY A 70 -3.87 -7.15 0.98
C GLY A 70 -3.85 -8.31 1.98
N LEU A 71 -4.63 -8.21 3.06
CA LEU A 71 -4.73 -9.27 4.06
C LEU A 71 -5.36 -10.51 3.43
N ASN A 72 -4.59 -11.60 3.40
CA ASN A 72 -5.01 -12.87 2.81
C ASN A 72 -5.05 -13.97 3.89
N PRO A 73 -6.24 -14.29 4.45
CA PRO A 73 -6.36 -15.31 5.48
C PRO A 73 -6.12 -16.74 4.97
N VAL A 74 -6.16 -16.94 3.65
CA VAL A 74 -5.97 -18.23 2.98
C VAL A 74 -4.63 -18.30 2.23
N ARG A 75 -3.68 -17.44 2.61
CA ARG A 75 -2.34 -17.36 1.98
C ARG A 75 -1.69 -18.73 1.88
N LYS A 76 -1.08 -19.02 0.73
CA LYS A 76 -0.43 -20.30 0.37
C LYS A 76 -1.35 -21.52 0.30
N LEU A 77 -2.67 -21.37 0.34
CA LEU A 77 -3.58 -22.48 0.04
C LEU A 77 -3.74 -22.68 -1.48
N CYS A 78 -3.77 -21.58 -2.24
CA CYS A 78 -3.93 -21.62 -3.70
C CYS A 78 -3.34 -20.34 -4.32
N GLY A 79 -2.39 -20.49 -5.25
CA GLY A 79 -1.74 -19.35 -5.94
C GLY A 79 -2.75 -18.43 -6.63
N CYS A 80 -3.79 -18.99 -7.28
CA CYS A 80 -4.84 -18.18 -7.91
C CYS A 80 -5.64 -17.34 -6.90
N CYS A 81 -5.87 -17.85 -5.69
CA CYS A 81 -6.55 -17.10 -4.64
C CYS A 81 -5.66 -15.95 -4.13
N ASP A 82 -4.36 -16.22 -3.97
CA ASP A 82 -3.39 -15.21 -3.53
C ASP A 82 -3.29 -14.08 -4.57
N ALA A 83 -3.12 -14.44 -5.85
CA ALA A 83 -3.12 -13.49 -6.95
C ALA A 83 -4.42 -12.67 -7.04
N LEU A 84 -5.59 -13.30 -6.82
CA LEU A 84 -6.86 -12.60 -6.79
C LEU A 84 -6.92 -11.59 -5.63
N VAL A 85 -6.54 -11.99 -4.41
CA VAL A 85 -6.57 -11.09 -3.24
C VAL A 85 -5.63 -9.91 -3.46
N PHE A 86 -4.41 -10.14 -3.94
CA PHE A 86 -3.47 -9.05 -4.24
C PHE A 86 -3.97 -8.15 -5.36
N ARG A 87 -4.60 -8.70 -6.39
CA ARG A 87 -5.23 -7.91 -7.46
C ARG A 87 -6.42 -7.08 -6.95
N LEU A 88 -7.23 -7.62 -6.04
CA LEU A 88 -8.31 -6.86 -5.42
C LEU A 88 -7.78 -5.73 -4.51
N ALA A 89 -6.69 -5.96 -3.78
CA ALA A 89 -6.03 -4.93 -2.98
C ALA A 89 -5.38 -3.83 -3.86
N SER A 90 -4.73 -4.24 -4.96
CA SER A 90 -4.16 -3.39 -6.01
C SER A 90 -5.20 -2.45 -6.67
N LEU A 91 -6.45 -2.92 -6.72
CA LEU A 91 -7.63 -2.18 -7.18
C LEU A 91 -8.35 -1.40 -6.08
N GLU A 92 -7.80 -1.38 -4.86
CA GLU A 92 -8.38 -0.75 -3.66
C GLU A 92 -9.79 -1.27 -3.29
N ILE A 93 -10.13 -2.50 -3.70
CA ILE A 93 -11.38 -3.17 -3.34
C ILE A 93 -11.27 -3.72 -1.90
N LEU A 94 -10.11 -4.27 -1.55
CA LEU A 94 -9.81 -4.77 -0.20
C LEU A 94 -8.98 -3.75 0.55
N ARG A 95 -9.53 -3.21 1.65
CA ARG A 95 -8.87 -2.24 2.54
C ARG A 95 -8.54 -2.81 3.92
N LEU A 96 -8.24 -4.10 3.97
CA LEU A 96 -7.59 -4.75 5.11
C LEU A 96 -6.23 -5.20 4.65
N TYR A 97 -5.22 -4.92 5.46
CA TYR A 97 -3.85 -5.03 5.02
C TYR A 97 -3.00 -5.81 6.01
N HIS A 98 -1.98 -6.45 5.47
CA HIS A 98 -0.94 -7.12 6.22
C HIS A 98 0.38 -6.36 6.01
N HIS A 99 1.13 -6.15 7.09
CA HIS A 99 2.33 -5.31 7.08
C HIS A 99 3.58 -6.16 7.26
N PHE A 100 4.65 -5.77 6.57
CA PHE A 100 5.98 -6.34 6.75
C PHE A 100 7.05 -5.28 6.55
N ILE A 101 8.23 -5.58 7.07
CA ILE A 101 9.44 -4.76 6.88
C ILE A 101 10.36 -5.49 5.93
N MET A 102 10.88 -4.78 4.91
CA MET A 102 11.94 -5.31 4.05
C MET A 102 13.21 -5.53 4.86
N PHE A 103 13.73 -6.75 4.86
CA PHE A 103 14.97 -7.08 5.58
C PHE A 103 16.19 -6.89 4.68
N ASP A 104 16.07 -7.26 3.40
CA ASP A 104 17.10 -7.08 2.38
C ASP A 104 16.69 -6.03 1.33
N ASP A 105 17.68 -5.46 0.63
CA ASP A 105 17.45 -4.77 -0.63
C ASP A 105 17.09 -5.78 -1.73
N VAL A 106 16.20 -5.40 -2.65
CA VAL A 106 16.02 -6.16 -3.89
C VAL A 106 17.00 -5.63 -4.93
N ALA A 107 18.05 -6.41 -5.22
CA ALA A 107 19.08 -6.02 -6.17
C ALA A 107 18.73 -6.40 -7.62
N SER A 108 18.04 -7.52 -7.81
CA SER A 108 17.63 -8.01 -9.12
C SER A 108 16.40 -8.91 -9.04
N ILE A 109 15.81 -9.26 -10.19
CA ILE A 109 14.74 -10.24 -10.31
C ILE A 109 15.27 -11.35 -11.23
N SER A 110 15.23 -12.59 -10.76
CA SER A 110 15.63 -13.76 -11.54
C SER A 110 14.69 -14.03 -12.73
N ASP A 111 15.11 -14.90 -13.65
CA ASP A 111 14.27 -15.31 -14.79
C ASP A 111 12.94 -15.93 -14.36
N ASP A 112 12.91 -16.60 -13.20
CA ASP A 112 11.70 -17.20 -12.62
C ASP A 112 10.81 -16.17 -11.91
N GLY A 113 11.22 -14.90 -11.85
CA GLY A 113 10.49 -13.83 -11.16
C GLY A 113 10.81 -13.71 -9.67
N VAL A 114 11.77 -14.48 -9.15
CA VAL A 114 12.18 -14.40 -7.74
C VAL A 114 12.98 -13.11 -7.50
N PRO A 115 12.62 -12.27 -6.52
CA PRO A 115 13.39 -11.09 -6.14
C PRO A 115 14.64 -11.53 -5.36
N LEU A 116 15.81 -11.14 -5.83
CA LEU A 116 17.10 -11.53 -5.26
C LEU A 116 17.79 -10.34 -4.60
N ASN A 117 18.49 -10.61 -3.51
CA ASN A 117 19.37 -9.66 -2.85
C ASN A 117 20.72 -9.54 -3.59
N LYS A 118 21.66 -8.76 -3.04
CA LYS A 118 22.98 -8.52 -3.65
C LYS A 118 23.85 -9.79 -3.72
N ASP A 119 23.59 -10.76 -2.85
CA ASP A 119 24.30 -12.04 -2.79
C ASP A 119 23.68 -13.10 -3.72
N GLY A 120 22.59 -12.75 -4.44
CA GLY A 120 21.87 -13.66 -5.33
C GLY A 120 20.90 -14.60 -4.62
N GLU A 121 20.65 -14.40 -3.32
CA GLU A 121 19.67 -15.16 -2.54
C GLU A 121 18.28 -14.49 -2.57
N PRO A 122 17.18 -15.21 -2.35
CA PRO A 122 15.85 -14.61 -2.28
C PRO A 122 15.77 -13.49 -1.22
N ALA A 123 15.30 -12.31 -1.62
CA ALA A 123 15.16 -11.17 -0.73
C ALA A 123 14.21 -11.49 0.43
N ARG A 124 14.62 -11.13 1.65
CA ARG A 124 13.91 -11.47 2.88
C ARG A 124 13.11 -10.30 3.43
N ILE A 125 12.06 -10.63 4.18
CA ILE A 125 11.16 -9.72 4.90
C ILE A 125 10.95 -10.22 6.33
N CYS A 126 10.52 -9.33 7.22
CA CYS A 126 10.14 -9.69 8.59
C CYS A 126 8.71 -9.24 8.90
N GLU A 127 7.95 -10.13 9.53
CA GLU A 127 6.53 -9.92 9.83
C GLU A 127 6.00 -10.87 10.91
N TYR A 128 4.86 -10.51 11.49
CA TYR A 128 4.03 -11.46 12.24
C TYR A 128 3.18 -12.26 11.27
N SER A 129 3.52 -13.52 11.00
CA SER A 129 2.67 -14.34 10.14
C SER A 129 2.74 -15.81 10.46
N ASN A 130 1.72 -16.53 10.01
CA ASN A 130 1.71 -17.98 9.98
C ASN A 130 1.00 -18.43 8.71
N THR A 131 1.33 -19.61 8.21
CA THR A 131 0.51 -20.21 7.13
C THR A 131 -0.70 -20.90 7.78
N PRO A 132 -1.83 -21.10 7.08
CA PRO A 132 -2.95 -21.84 7.66
C PRO A 132 -2.55 -23.25 8.14
N ILE A 133 -1.66 -23.91 7.40
CA ILE A 133 -1.10 -25.22 7.78
C ILE A 133 -0.20 -25.09 9.02
N GLY A 134 0.70 -24.11 9.05
CA GLY A 134 1.56 -23.84 10.21
C GLY A 134 0.76 -23.44 11.46
N ALA A 135 -0.33 -22.71 11.28
CA ALA A 135 -1.26 -22.35 12.35
C ALA A 135 -1.98 -23.58 12.90
N LEU A 136 -2.43 -24.49 12.04
CA LEU A 136 -3.04 -25.75 12.47
C LEU A 136 -2.03 -26.66 13.19
N GLN A 137 -0.81 -26.76 12.68
CA GLN A 137 0.28 -27.51 13.33
C GLN A 137 0.64 -26.92 14.68
N LEU A 138 0.71 -25.58 14.78
CA LEU A 138 0.95 -24.87 16.02
C LEU A 138 -0.20 -25.13 17.02
N ALA A 139 -1.45 -24.99 16.59
CA ALA A 139 -2.63 -25.27 17.41
C ALA A 139 -2.66 -26.71 17.92
N ALA A 140 -2.29 -27.70 17.08
CA ALA A 140 -2.17 -29.09 17.47
C ALA A 140 -1.05 -29.32 18.50
N ARG A 141 0.09 -28.62 18.36
CA ARG A 141 1.26 -28.77 19.23
C ARG A 141 1.10 -28.08 20.59
N VAL A 142 0.61 -26.85 20.63
CA VAL A 142 0.56 -26.03 21.86
C VAL A 142 -0.83 -25.99 22.51
N GLY A 143 -1.84 -26.54 21.83
CA GLY A 143 -3.24 -26.51 22.22
C GLY A 143 -3.96 -25.24 21.76
N PHE A 144 -5.25 -25.37 21.46
CA PHE A 144 -6.08 -24.30 20.87
C PHE A 144 -6.08 -23.01 21.70
N ARG A 145 -6.19 -23.10 23.03
CA ARG A 145 -6.18 -21.93 23.93
C ARG A 145 -4.86 -21.15 23.86
N ARG A 146 -3.73 -21.85 23.72
CA ARG A 146 -2.40 -21.22 23.64
C ARG A 146 -2.16 -20.62 22.26
N PHE A 147 -2.62 -21.30 21.21
CA PHE A 147 -2.64 -20.78 19.85
C PHE A 147 -3.47 -19.49 19.71
N LEU A 148 -4.66 -19.41 20.34
CA LEU A 148 -5.46 -18.18 20.30
C LEU A 148 -4.73 -16.96 20.92
N ASN A 149 -3.80 -17.19 21.84
CA ASN A 149 -3.02 -16.13 22.48
C ASN A 149 -1.75 -15.75 21.70
N ASP A 150 -1.38 -16.54 20.68
CA ASP A 150 -0.18 -16.33 19.88
C ASP A 150 -0.27 -17.07 18.53
N PRO A 151 -1.20 -16.65 17.63
CA PRO A 151 -1.48 -17.37 16.39
C PRO A 151 -0.39 -17.21 15.33
N ALA A 152 0.45 -16.19 15.44
CA ALA A 152 1.40 -15.80 14.41
C ALA A 152 2.73 -15.34 15.02
N PRO A 153 3.84 -16.05 14.82
CA PRO A 153 5.14 -15.58 15.25
C PRO A 153 5.70 -14.45 14.41
N PHE A 154 6.49 -13.55 15.04
CA PHE A 154 7.36 -12.63 14.33
C PHE A 154 8.55 -13.42 13.77
N GLN A 155 8.67 -13.47 12.45
CA GLN A 155 9.66 -14.31 11.79
C GLN A 155 10.12 -13.68 10.48
N GLN A 156 11.25 -14.19 10.00
CA GLN A 156 11.78 -13.87 8.69
C GLN A 156 11.21 -14.82 7.64
N LEU A 157 10.80 -14.27 6.49
CA LEU A 157 10.29 -15.00 5.34
C LEU A 157 10.90 -14.46 4.04
N THR A 158 10.67 -15.14 2.93
CA THR A 158 11.07 -14.65 1.61
C THR A 158 9.98 -13.74 1.04
N LEU A 159 10.36 -12.66 0.37
CA LEU A 159 9.42 -11.76 -0.32
C LEU A 159 8.65 -12.50 -1.42
N HIS A 160 9.29 -13.50 -2.04
CA HIS A 160 8.69 -14.35 -3.06
C HIS A 160 7.38 -15.02 -2.60
N ASP A 161 7.18 -15.22 -1.29
CA ASP A 161 5.93 -15.76 -0.74
C ASP A 161 4.70 -14.86 -0.97
N TYR A 162 4.92 -13.62 -1.39
CA TYR A 162 3.89 -12.63 -1.69
C TYR A 162 3.75 -12.33 -3.19
N GLN A 163 4.36 -13.16 -4.04
CA GLN A 163 4.40 -12.94 -5.49
C GLN A 163 3.85 -14.14 -6.24
N ASP A 164 3.14 -13.86 -7.32
CA ASP A 164 2.75 -14.85 -8.32
C ASP A 164 3.41 -14.45 -9.66
N GLY A 165 4.57 -15.06 -9.93
CA GLY A 165 5.38 -14.77 -11.12
C GLY A 165 6.11 -13.41 -11.06
N ARG A 166 6.32 -12.79 -12.23
CA ARG A 166 7.21 -11.63 -12.40
C ARG A 166 6.62 -10.27 -11.99
N ALA A 167 5.35 -10.21 -11.58
CA ALA A 167 4.65 -8.94 -11.39
C ALA A 167 4.35 -8.63 -9.92
N ALA A 168 4.72 -7.41 -9.51
CA ALA A 168 4.61 -6.88 -8.15
C ALA A 168 3.19 -6.39 -7.78
N PHE A 169 2.14 -7.08 -8.22
CA PHE A 169 0.78 -6.58 -8.00
C PHE A 169 0.39 -6.61 -6.53
N GLY A 170 -0.15 -5.49 -6.02
CA GLY A 170 -0.75 -5.44 -4.69
C GLY A 170 0.24 -5.32 -3.51
N ILE A 171 1.53 -5.09 -3.79
CA ILE A 171 2.50 -4.64 -2.79
C ILE A 171 2.54 -3.12 -2.80
N PHE A 172 2.35 -2.53 -1.63
CA PHE A 172 2.43 -1.10 -1.40
C PHE A 172 3.57 -0.79 -0.45
N ARG A 173 4.29 0.30 -0.68
CA ARG A 173 5.28 0.86 0.23
C ARG A 173 4.73 2.13 0.87
N VAL A 174 4.93 2.30 2.17
CA VAL A 174 4.63 3.56 2.85
C VAL A 174 5.64 4.61 2.42
N ILE A 175 5.17 5.75 1.93
CA ILE A 175 6.07 6.84 1.49
C ILE A 175 6.62 7.54 2.73
N GLN A 176 7.94 7.45 2.94
CA GLN A 176 8.63 8.00 4.11
C GLN A 176 9.97 8.62 3.72
N ASP A 177 10.37 9.67 4.44
CA ASP A 177 11.67 10.32 4.28
C ASP A 177 12.70 9.64 5.20
N ILE A 178 13.13 8.43 4.83
CA ILE A 178 14.10 7.64 5.59
C ILE A 178 15.45 7.56 4.88
N ASN A 179 16.52 7.89 5.61
CA ASN A 179 17.90 7.75 5.15
C ASN A 179 18.47 6.34 5.46
N GLU A 180 19.65 6.05 4.93
CA GLU A 180 20.27 4.71 5.06
C GLU A 180 20.52 4.31 6.52
N ALA A 181 20.99 5.24 7.36
CA ALA A 181 21.21 4.97 8.78
C ALA A 181 19.90 4.70 9.55
N GLN A 182 18.77 5.27 9.11
CA GLN A 182 17.45 4.92 9.64
C GLN A 182 17.02 3.53 9.18
N ARG A 183 17.25 3.18 7.92
CA ARG A 183 16.96 1.85 7.37
C ARG A 183 17.71 0.74 8.10
N GLU A 184 18.99 0.93 8.36
CA GLU A 184 19.80 -0.02 9.13
C GLU A 184 19.28 -0.19 10.55
N ARG A 185 18.90 0.91 11.21
CA ARG A 185 18.30 0.84 12.55
C ARG A 185 16.98 0.09 12.56
N ILE A 186 16.10 0.33 11.59
CA ILE A 186 14.84 -0.40 11.43
C ILE A 186 15.10 -1.91 11.35
N VAL A 187 16.07 -2.32 10.53
CA VAL A 187 16.40 -3.75 10.36
C VAL A 187 17.00 -4.35 11.63
N ASN A 188 17.88 -3.62 12.32
CA ASN A 188 18.44 -4.08 13.60
C ASN A 188 17.36 -4.21 14.69
N GLU A 189 16.47 -3.23 14.81
CA GLU A 189 15.34 -3.28 15.76
C GLU A 189 14.35 -4.40 15.38
N ALA A 190 14.14 -4.67 14.08
CA ALA A 190 13.35 -5.82 13.63
C ALA A 190 14.01 -7.14 14.01
N GLN A 191 15.34 -7.22 13.94
CA GLN A 191 16.08 -8.40 14.36
C GLN A 191 15.96 -8.62 15.87
N GLU A 192 16.09 -7.57 16.68
CA GLU A 192 15.87 -7.63 18.12
C GLU A 192 14.45 -8.11 18.46
N LEU A 193 13.42 -7.70 17.71
CA LEU A 193 12.04 -8.17 17.89
C LEU A 193 11.85 -9.66 17.58
N MET A 194 12.66 -10.24 16.69
CA MET A 194 12.64 -11.69 16.44
C MET A 194 13.25 -12.45 17.63
N GLU A 195 14.25 -11.87 18.29
CA GLU A 195 14.95 -12.48 19.43
C GLU A 195 14.13 -12.32 20.74
N ASP A 196 13.61 -11.13 21.04
CA ASP A 196 12.73 -10.84 22.18
C ASP A 196 11.25 -11.03 21.81
N PHE A 197 10.92 -12.26 21.47
CA PHE A 197 9.63 -12.62 20.92
C PHE A 197 8.47 -12.23 21.85
N LYS A 198 7.62 -11.30 21.38
CA LYS A 198 6.36 -10.95 22.06
C LYS A 198 5.20 -11.70 21.43
N PRO A 199 4.32 -12.33 22.22
CA PRO A 199 3.20 -13.07 21.67
C PRO A 199 2.26 -12.14 20.91
N TYR A 200 1.78 -12.62 19.77
CA TYR A 200 0.89 -11.85 18.89
C TYR A 200 -0.44 -11.55 19.57
N ASP A 201 -0.93 -10.34 19.37
CA ASP A 201 -2.27 -9.92 19.77
C ASP A 201 -2.89 -9.10 18.64
N ILE A 202 -4.07 -9.51 18.17
CA ILE A 202 -4.75 -8.88 17.04
C ILE A 202 -5.05 -7.39 17.27
N PHE A 203 -5.25 -6.97 18.53
CA PHE A 203 -5.62 -5.61 18.90
C PHE A 203 -4.45 -4.77 19.40
N PHE A 204 -3.40 -5.38 19.95
CA PHE A 204 -2.33 -4.63 20.64
C PHE A 204 -0.91 -4.95 20.15
N ARG A 205 -0.70 -6.08 19.47
CA ARG A 205 0.63 -6.59 19.06
C ARG A 205 0.52 -7.40 17.78
N ASN A 206 0.09 -6.75 16.71
CA ASN A 206 -0.04 -7.34 15.39
C ASN A 206 1.09 -6.86 14.46
N CYS A 207 1.07 -7.29 13.20
CA CYS A 207 2.03 -6.87 12.18
C CYS A 207 2.08 -5.35 11.97
N GLU A 208 0.93 -4.68 12.05
CA GLU A 208 0.84 -3.23 11.92
C GLU A 208 1.54 -2.51 13.09
N HIS A 209 1.29 -2.94 14.33
CA HIS A 209 1.96 -2.38 15.51
C HIS A 209 3.48 -2.51 15.44
N ALA A 210 3.98 -3.69 15.01
CA ALA A 210 5.42 -3.87 14.84
C ALA A 210 5.97 -2.96 13.75
N ALA A 211 5.32 -2.90 12.59
CA ALA A 211 5.83 -2.10 11.48
C ALA A 211 5.85 -0.59 11.81
N PHE A 212 4.79 -0.04 12.41
CA PHE A 212 4.77 1.35 12.86
C PHE A 212 5.63 1.60 14.11
N GLY A 213 5.84 0.59 14.95
CA GLY A 213 6.76 0.65 16.09
C GLY A 213 8.22 0.77 15.65
N LEU A 214 8.56 0.12 14.54
CA LEU A 214 9.88 0.17 13.91
C LEU A 214 10.09 1.44 13.07
N ASP A 215 9.02 2.06 12.57
CA ASP A 215 9.09 3.25 11.73
C ASP A 215 9.95 4.38 12.34
N ALA A 216 10.95 4.84 11.60
CA ALA A 216 11.92 5.82 12.09
C ALA A 216 11.32 7.21 12.35
N GLY A 217 10.24 7.58 11.65
CA GLY A 217 9.62 8.90 11.77
C GLY A 217 8.66 9.00 12.95
N THR A 218 7.81 7.99 13.13
CA THR A 218 6.75 8.00 14.13
C THR A 218 7.10 7.21 15.38
N LYS A 219 7.77 6.05 15.25
CA LYS A 219 7.98 5.04 16.31
C LYS A 219 6.72 4.80 17.16
N ARG A 220 5.54 4.89 16.52
CA ARG A 220 4.26 4.78 17.21
C ARG A 220 3.86 3.32 17.27
N TRP A 221 3.72 2.78 18.48
CA TRP A 221 3.12 1.47 18.67
C TRP A 221 1.59 1.55 18.52
N VAL A 222 1.13 1.72 17.28
CA VAL A 222 -0.28 1.90 16.94
C VAL A 222 -0.65 1.06 15.73
N SER A 223 -1.89 0.59 15.69
CA SER A 223 -2.49 -0.10 14.54
C SER A 223 -3.72 0.67 14.11
N PRO A 224 -3.62 1.52 13.08
CA PRO A 224 -4.81 2.19 12.57
C PRO A 224 -5.96 1.26 12.15
N GLN A 225 -5.68 0.01 11.78
CA GLN A 225 -6.72 -0.98 11.45
C GLN A 225 -7.59 -1.33 12.65
N VAL A 226 -7.05 -1.29 13.86
CA VAL A 226 -7.79 -1.65 15.07
C VAL A 226 -8.91 -0.64 15.39
N PRO A 227 -8.65 0.68 15.54
CA PRO A 227 -9.72 1.67 15.68
C PRO A 227 -10.70 1.68 14.50
N PHE A 228 -10.20 1.49 13.28
CA PHE A 228 -11.06 1.40 12.09
C PHE A 228 -12.02 0.20 12.18
N LEU A 229 -11.53 -0.98 12.57
CA LEU A 229 -12.34 -2.18 12.76
C LEU A 229 -13.35 -1.99 13.89
N ILE A 230 -12.92 -1.49 15.05
CA ILE A 230 -13.79 -1.25 16.21
C ILE A 230 -14.90 -0.26 15.83
N TYR A 231 -14.56 0.83 15.13
CA TYR A 231 -15.52 1.81 14.66
C TYR A 231 -16.55 1.18 13.70
N ASN A 232 -16.10 0.38 12.72
CA ASN A 232 -17.01 -0.29 11.79
C ASN A 232 -17.90 -1.32 12.49
N LEU A 233 -17.40 -2.05 13.49
CA LEU A 233 -18.20 -2.95 14.32
C LEU A 233 -19.25 -2.19 15.12
N ALA A 234 -18.87 -1.09 15.77
CA ALA A 234 -19.82 -0.23 16.49
C ALA A 234 -20.90 0.31 15.54
N ARG A 235 -20.50 0.83 14.37
CA ARG A 235 -21.42 1.30 13.32
C ARG A 235 -22.37 0.20 12.85
N LEU A 236 -21.87 -1.02 12.64
CA LEU A 236 -22.68 -2.18 12.27
C LEU A 236 -23.79 -2.43 13.30
N PHE A 237 -23.48 -2.40 14.60
CA PHE A 237 -24.48 -2.57 15.66
C PHE A 237 -25.55 -1.47 15.65
N VAL A 238 -25.15 -0.21 15.45
CA VAL A 238 -26.10 0.91 15.37
C VAL A 238 -26.98 0.77 14.09
N GLN A 239 -26.40 0.32 12.98
CA GLN A 239 -27.13 0.06 11.74
C GLN A 239 -28.11 -1.11 11.85
N LEU A 240 -27.80 -2.14 12.65
CA LEU A 240 -28.75 -3.21 12.98
C LEU A 240 -29.97 -2.66 13.73
N LEU A 241 -29.77 -1.72 14.65
CA LEU A 241 -30.87 -0.98 15.29
C LEU A 241 -31.70 -0.20 14.26
N GLY A 242 -31.03 0.45 13.30
CA GLY A 242 -31.68 1.07 12.15
C GLY A 242 -32.57 0.11 11.37
N CYS A 243 -32.10 -1.11 11.11
CA CYS A 243 -32.89 -2.14 10.45
C CYS A 243 -34.14 -2.51 11.26
N LEU A 244 -34.01 -2.73 12.57
CA LEU A 244 -35.15 -3.03 13.46
C LEU A 244 -36.19 -1.91 13.44
N LEU A 245 -35.76 -0.65 13.36
CA LEU A 245 -36.67 0.49 13.24
C LEU A 245 -37.42 0.50 11.90
N LEU A 246 -36.80 0.09 10.80
CA LEU A 246 -37.50 -0.09 9.52
C LEU A 246 -38.57 -1.20 9.59
N PHE A 247 -38.29 -2.30 10.29
CA PHE A 247 -39.31 -3.33 10.57
C PHE A 247 -40.46 -2.77 11.43
N GLY A 248 -40.14 -1.97 12.44
CA GLY A 248 -41.14 -1.29 13.27
C GLY A 248 -42.02 -0.33 12.47
N ILE A 249 -41.43 0.47 11.57
CA ILE A 249 -42.17 1.36 10.66
C ILE A 249 -43.15 0.57 9.80
N LYS A 250 -42.71 -0.57 9.25
CA LYS A 250 -43.59 -1.46 8.46
C LYS A 250 -44.76 -1.98 9.30
N GLY A 251 -44.48 -2.50 10.50
CA GLY A 251 -45.53 -3.02 11.38
C GLY A 251 -46.54 -1.95 11.79
N LEU A 252 -46.07 -0.76 12.17
CA LEU A 252 -46.94 0.37 12.51
C LEU A 252 -47.85 0.78 11.35
N LYS A 253 -47.30 0.82 10.13
CA LYS A 253 -48.10 1.10 8.92
C LYS A 253 -49.22 0.07 8.73
N GLU A 254 -48.94 -1.22 8.94
CA GLU A 254 -49.92 -2.30 8.78
C GLU A 254 -51.02 -2.28 9.86
N THR A 255 -50.74 -1.78 11.06
CA THR A 255 -51.73 -1.70 12.15
C THR A 255 -52.78 -0.61 11.99
N GLY A 256 -52.55 0.41 11.16
CA GLY A 256 -53.56 1.41 10.77
C GLY A 256 -54.18 2.26 11.89
N SER A 257 -53.63 2.27 13.11
CA SER A 257 -54.19 3.04 14.23
C SER A 257 -53.82 4.54 14.17
N GLY A 258 -54.72 5.43 14.60
CA GLY A 258 -54.45 6.88 14.62
C GLY A 258 -53.28 7.29 15.53
N GLU A 259 -53.02 6.52 16.60
CA GLU A 259 -51.83 6.67 17.46
C GLU A 259 -50.52 6.30 16.75
N ALA A 260 -50.58 5.61 15.60
CA ALA A 260 -49.40 5.23 14.84
C ALA A 260 -48.65 6.44 14.27
N SER A 261 -49.27 7.60 14.11
CA SER A 261 -48.61 8.78 13.51
C SER A 261 -47.41 9.28 14.31
N LEU A 262 -47.54 9.40 15.64
CA LEU A 262 -46.45 9.85 16.52
C LEU A 262 -45.35 8.78 16.60
N SER A 263 -45.73 7.52 16.82
CA SER A 263 -44.80 6.39 16.91
C SER A 263 -44.03 6.17 15.60
N MET A 264 -44.68 6.37 14.45
CA MET A 264 -44.04 6.30 13.13
C MET A 264 -43.04 7.43 12.94
N SER A 265 -43.42 8.67 13.27
CA SER A 265 -42.52 9.83 13.18
C SER A 265 -41.29 9.66 14.07
N LEU A 266 -41.48 9.17 15.31
CA LEU A 266 -40.39 8.86 16.22
C LEU A 266 -39.49 7.75 15.67
N SER A 267 -40.06 6.68 15.11
CA SER A 267 -39.29 5.58 14.53
C SER A 267 -38.43 6.02 13.34
N ILE A 268 -38.96 6.91 12.49
CA ILE A 268 -38.21 7.50 11.37
C ILE A 268 -37.07 8.38 11.87
N PHE A 269 -37.33 9.23 12.88
CA PHE A 269 -36.31 10.06 13.50
C PHE A 269 -35.18 9.21 14.10
N LEU A 270 -35.52 8.21 14.90
CA LEU A 270 -34.55 7.28 15.50
C LEU A 270 -33.79 6.50 14.43
N TYR A 271 -34.44 6.14 13.32
CA TYR A 271 -33.78 5.47 12.21
C TYR A 271 -32.66 6.35 11.62
N HIS A 272 -32.94 7.64 11.41
CA HIS A 272 -31.92 8.56 10.89
C HIS A 272 -30.77 8.77 11.87
N LEU A 273 -31.05 8.84 13.18
CA LEU A 273 -30.01 8.88 14.22
C LEU A 273 -29.14 7.62 14.22
N CYS A 274 -29.71 6.46 13.92
CA CYS A 274 -28.99 5.18 13.92
C CYS A 274 -28.28 4.87 12.59
N SER A 275 -28.76 5.40 11.46
CA SER A 275 -28.29 4.98 10.13
C SER A 275 -27.66 6.14 9.35
N THR A 276 -28.41 7.23 9.16
CA THR A 276 -28.00 8.34 8.29
C THR A 276 -26.94 9.22 8.95
N VAL A 277 -27.17 9.65 10.19
CA VAL A 277 -26.26 10.57 10.92
C VAL A 277 -24.88 9.96 11.14
N PRO A 278 -24.71 8.68 11.55
CA PRO A 278 -23.39 8.10 11.72
C PRO A 278 -22.57 8.07 10.43
N VAL A 279 -23.20 7.78 9.28
CA VAL A 279 -22.53 7.81 7.97
C VAL A 279 -22.16 9.24 7.57
N ALA A 280 -23.04 10.21 7.80
CA ALA A 280 -22.74 11.62 7.52
C ALA A 280 -21.56 12.14 8.36
N LEU A 281 -21.54 11.81 9.65
CA LEU A 281 -20.43 12.15 10.54
C LEU A 281 -19.13 11.45 10.12
N GLN A 282 -19.20 10.16 9.72
CA GLN A 282 -18.03 9.44 9.22
C GLN A 282 -17.40 10.15 8.02
N VAL A 283 -18.22 10.49 7.02
CA VAL A 283 -17.77 11.17 5.80
C VAL A 283 -17.12 12.52 6.13
N LEU A 284 -17.76 13.32 7.00
CA LEU A 284 -17.22 14.61 7.41
C LEU A 284 -15.89 14.48 8.15
N ILE A 285 -15.82 13.57 9.13
CA ILE A 285 -14.61 13.36 9.94
C ILE A 285 -13.45 12.89 9.06
N SER A 286 -13.67 11.90 8.19
CA SER A 286 -12.61 11.43 7.27
C SER A 286 -12.16 12.52 6.31
N LEU A 287 -13.08 13.31 5.75
CA LEU A 287 -12.70 14.43 4.87
C LEU A 287 -11.86 15.48 5.61
N VAL A 288 -12.27 15.88 6.82
CA VAL A 288 -11.54 16.85 7.64
C VAL A 288 -10.16 16.32 7.99
N ARG A 289 -10.07 15.06 8.45
CA ARG A 289 -8.79 14.41 8.78
C ARG A 289 -7.86 14.36 7.57
N ALA A 290 -8.34 13.85 6.44
CA ALA A 290 -7.56 13.78 5.22
C ALA A 290 -7.07 15.17 4.78
N THR A 291 -7.95 16.17 4.82
CA THR A 291 -7.59 17.54 4.42
C THR A 291 -6.50 18.13 5.31
N VAL A 292 -6.66 18.06 6.63
CA VAL A 292 -5.68 18.59 7.59
C VAL A 292 -4.34 17.88 7.43
N LEU A 293 -4.35 16.55 7.42
CA LEU A 293 -3.13 15.75 7.46
C LEU A 293 -2.39 15.76 6.11
N LEU A 294 -3.10 15.78 4.98
CA LEU A 294 -2.47 16.01 3.67
C LEU A 294 -1.84 17.40 3.59
N THR A 295 -2.49 18.42 4.18
CA THR A 295 -1.97 19.79 4.17
C THR A 295 -0.66 19.89 4.93
N GLU A 296 -0.57 19.24 6.10
CA GLU A 296 0.68 19.14 6.88
C GLU A 296 1.80 18.45 6.09
N GLN A 297 1.45 17.45 5.27
CA GLN A 297 2.41 16.69 4.47
C GLN A 297 2.69 17.28 3.08
N LYS A 298 2.08 18.41 2.71
CA LYS A 298 2.18 19.01 1.36
C LYS A 298 3.64 19.24 0.92
N GLY A 299 4.50 19.70 1.83
CA GLY A 299 5.90 19.96 1.52
C GLY A 299 6.69 18.70 1.16
N ARG A 300 6.33 17.57 1.78
CA ARG A 300 6.97 16.26 1.59
C ARG A 300 6.45 15.54 0.35
N LEU A 301 5.13 15.51 0.17
CA LEU A 301 4.48 14.78 -0.92
C LEU A 301 4.68 15.43 -2.30
N GLY A 302 4.99 16.72 -2.31
CA GLY A 302 4.96 17.54 -3.51
C GLY A 302 3.55 17.99 -3.89
N GLU A 303 3.50 19.02 -4.73
CA GLU A 303 2.24 19.71 -5.07
C GLU A 303 1.23 18.81 -5.79
N LEU A 304 1.67 18.05 -6.80
CA LEU A 304 0.78 17.20 -7.61
C LEU A 304 0.18 16.06 -6.79
N THR A 305 1.00 15.33 -6.04
CA THR A 305 0.54 14.25 -5.14
C THR A 305 -0.47 14.75 -4.13
N TYR A 306 -0.17 15.88 -3.48
CA TYR A 306 -1.07 16.52 -2.52
C TYR A 306 -2.43 16.83 -3.13
N PHE A 307 -2.45 17.54 -4.26
CA PHE A 307 -3.72 17.92 -4.91
C PHE A 307 -4.47 16.74 -5.49
N PHE A 308 -3.78 15.72 -6.00
CA PHE A 308 -4.39 14.48 -6.46
C PHE A 308 -5.13 13.78 -5.33
N LEU A 309 -4.44 13.54 -4.19
CA LEU A 309 -5.06 12.87 -3.04
C LEU A 309 -6.19 13.70 -2.44
N LEU A 310 -6.00 15.01 -2.26
CA LEU A 310 -7.05 15.88 -1.73
C LEU A 310 -8.29 15.87 -2.64
N THR A 311 -8.10 15.98 -3.96
CA THR A 311 -9.21 15.93 -4.92
C THR A 311 -9.92 14.57 -4.87
N LYS A 312 -9.17 13.47 -4.78
CA LYS A 312 -9.71 12.12 -4.63
C LYS A 312 -10.58 12.00 -3.37
N GLU A 313 -10.13 12.53 -2.23
CA GLU A 313 -10.89 12.48 -0.97
C GLU A 313 -12.13 13.37 -0.97
N VAL A 314 -12.05 14.57 -1.53
CA VAL A 314 -13.22 15.44 -1.71
C VAL A 314 -14.25 14.77 -2.62
N ALA A 315 -13.80 14.18 -3.73
CA ALA A 315 -14.67 13.44 -4.63
C ALA A 315 -15.28 12.18 -3.97
N ARG A 316 -14.51 11.46 -3.13
CA ARG A 316 -15.01 10.32 -2.35
C ARG A 316 -16.13 10.77 -1.41
N ALA A 317 -15.91 11.86 -0.67
CA ALA A 317 -16.91 12.39 0.26
C ALA A 317 -18.18 12.84 -0.47
N ALA A 318 -18.05 13.53 -1.60
CA ALA A 318 -19.19 14.00 -2.39
C ALA A 318 -19.97 12.85 -3.04
N ILE A 319 -19.28 11.93 -3.71
CA ILE A 319 -19.90 10.85 -4.49
C ILE A 319 -20.29 9.71 -3.56
N SER A 320 -19.32 9.03 -2.93
CA SER A 320 -19.62 7.87 -2.07
C SER A 320 -20.43 8.29 -0.84
N GLY A 321 -19.99 9.35 -0.15
CA GLY A 321 -20.65 9.85 1.04
C GLY A 321 -22.03 10.44 0.73
N GLY A 322 -22.11 11.38 -0.21
CA GLY A 322 -23.37 12.03 -0.60
C GLY A 322 -24.43 11.05 -1.10
N LEU A 323 -24.07 10.14 -2.01
CA LEU A 323 -25.00 9.13 -2.52
C LEU A 323 -25.46 8.16 -1.41
N SER A 324 -24.56 7.78 -0.50
CA SER A 324 -24.92 6.90 0.62
C SER A 324 -25.89 7.59 1.59
N ILE A 325 -25.65 8.85 1.93
CA ILE A 325 -26.52 9.64 2.81
C ILE A 325 -27.90 9.80 2.16
N ALA A 326 -27.94 10.19 0.88
CA ALA A 326 -29.19 10.35 0.13
C ALA A 326 -29.98 9.04 0.06
N MET A 327 -29.32 7.92 -0.27
CA MET A 327 -29.94 6.60 -0.28
C MET A 327 -30.51 6.24 1.10
N LEU A 328 -29.71 6.36 2.18
CA LEU A 328 -30.15 6.05 3.54
C LEU A 328 -31.32 6.93 3.99
N ALA A 329 -31.35 8.20 3.56
CA ALA A 329 -32.43 9.12 3.87
C ALA A 329 -33.78 8.71 3.23
N LEU A 330 -33.74 8.05 2.06
CA LEU A 330 -34.93 7.63 1.32
C LEU A 330 -35.50 6.27 1.77
N LEU A 331 -34.74 5.47 2.52
CA LEU A 331 -35.14 4.11 2.89
C LEU A 331 -36.44 4.02 3.71
N PRO A 332 -36.71 4.90 4.71
CA PRO A 332 -38.00 4.88 5.41
C PRO A 332 -39.18 5.10 4.47
N ARG A 333 -39.02 6.00 3.48
CA ARG A 333 -40.04 6.26 2.46
C ARG A 333 -40.28 5.03 1.59
N MET A 334 -39.24 4.30 1.20
CA MET A 334 -39.39 3.04 0.47
C MET A 334 -40.19 2.01 1.26
N VAL A 335 -39.97 1.90 2.57
CA VAL A 335 -40.78 1.03 3.45
C VAL A 335 -42.24 1.50 3.48
N LEU A 336 -42.45 2.81 3.64
CA LEU A 336 -43.79 3.40 3.75
C LEU A 336 -44.59 3.33 2.44
N GLU A 337 -43.97 3.50 1.28
CA GLU A 337 -44.67 3.51 0.00
C GLU A 337 -44.79 2.10 -0.58
N TRP A 338 -43.72 1.30 -0.53
CA TRP A 338 -43.65 0.01 -1.25
C TRP A 338 -43.77 -1.22 -0.33
N GLY A 339 -43.73 -1.05 0.99
CA GLY A 339 -43.81 -2.18 1.95
C GLY A 339 -42.58 -3.09 1.96
N TRP A 340 -41.52 -2.71 1.25
CA TRP A 340 -40.25 -3.44 1.18
C TRP A 340 -39.43 -3.15 2.43
N VAL A 341 -39.04 -4.18 3.18
CA VAL A 341 -38.19 -4.02 4.38
C VAL A 341 -36.81 -4.66 4.23
N TRP A 342 -36.73 -5.77 3.51
CA TRP A 342 -35.48 -6.53 3.32
C TRP A 342 -34.46 -5.77 2.47
N THR A 343 -34.87 -5.22 1.32
CA THR A 343 -33.99 -4.44 0.45
C THR A 343 -33.45 -3.18 1.15
N PRO A 344 -34.31 -2.34 1.79
CA PRO A 344 -33.80 -1.24 2.61
C PRO A 344 -32.86 -1.70 3.73
N SER A 345 -33.18 -2.75 4.48
CA SER A 345 -32.30 -3.24 5.56
C SER A 345 -30.93 -3.67 5.04
N TYR A 346 -30.88 -4.35 3.90
CA TYR A 346 -29.61 -4.70 3.24
C TYR A 346 -28.80 -3.46 2.84
N LEU A 347 -29.46 -2.42 2.32
CA LEU A 347 -28.83 -1.16 1.94
C LEU A 347 -28.35 -0.35 3.16
N VAL A 348 -29.06 -0.41 4.30
CA VAL A 348 -28.59 0.17 5.58
C VAL A 348 -27.23 -0.39 5.96
N MET A 349 -27.09 -1.72 5.86
CA MET A 349 -25.89 -2.44 6.31
C MET A 349 -24.71 -2.31 5.34
N THR A 350 -24.98 -2.35 4.03
CA THR A 350 -23.92 -2.50 3.01
C THR A 350 -23.72 -1.27 2.14
N GLY A 351 -24.67 -0.33 2.15
CA GLY A 351 -24.75 0.77 1.21
C GLY A 351 -23.48 1.60 1.11
N TYR A 352 -23.03 2.13 2.24
CA TYR A 352 -21.82 2.96 2.29
C TYR A 352 -20.56 2.19 1.87
N GLY A 353 -20.37 0.97 2.38
CA GLY A 353 -19.19 0.15 2.04
C GLY A 353 -19.11 -0.19 0.55
N LYS A 354 -20.26 -0.49 -0.08
CA LYS A 354 -20.32 -0.73 -1.53
C LYS A 354 -19.99 0.51 -2.35
N MET A 355 -20.56 1.67 -1.98
CA MET A 355 -20.29 2.92 -2.68
C MET A 355 -18.82 3.33 -2.56
N ASP A 356 -18.21 3.15 -1.39
CA ASP A 356 -16.78 3.44 -1.20
C ASP A 356 -15.89 2.51 -2.03
N THR A 357 -16.20 1.21 -2.01
CA THR A 357 -15.49 0.19 -2.80
C THR A 357 -15.59 0.50 -4.30
N MET A 358 -16.78 0.83 -4.79
CA MET A 358 -17.00 1.18 -6.20
C MET A 358 -16.24 2.46 -6.59
N PHE A 359 -16.21 3.46 -5.71
CA PHE A 359 -15.45 4.70 -5.93
C PHE A 359 -13.94 4.42 -6.01
N ASN A 360 -13.38 3.67 -5.06
CA ASN A 360 -11.95 3.35 -5.04
C ASN A 360 -11.54 2.53 -6.27
N PHE A 361 -12.34 1.51 -6.62
CA PHE A 361 -12.14 0.75 -7.84
C PHE A 361 -12.17 1.65 -9.10
N SER A 362 -13.20 2.50 -9.22
CA SER A 362 -13.37 3.36 -10.40
C SER A 362 -12.23 4.36 -10.53
N THR A 363 -11.85 5.03 -9.45
CA THR A 363 -10.72 5.96 -9.46
C THR A 363 -9.42 5.27 -9.82
N ARG A 364 -9.18 4.06 -9.29
CA ARG A 364 -7.97 3.29 -9.60
C ARG A 364 -7.91 2.87 -11.06
N MET A 365 -9.04 2.42 -11.62
CA MET A 365 -9.15 2.07 -13.05
C MET A 365 -8.92 3.28 -13.94
N VAL A 366 -9.50 4.44 -13.61
CA VAL A 366 -9.31 5.68 -14.36
C VAL A 366 -7.85 6.15 -14.33
N THR A 367 -7.19 6.13 -13.17
CA THR A 367 -5.76 6.47 -13.05
C THR A 367 -4.90 5.54 -13.91
N ARG A 368 -5.13 4.23 -13.86
CA ARG A 368 -4.41 3.25 -14.69
C ARG A 368 -4.65 3.45 -16.18
N TRP A 369 -5.89 3.76 -16.55
CA TRP A 369 -6.25 4.05 -17.93
C TRP A 369 -5.46 5.26 -18.45
N PHE A 370 -5.47 6.39 -17.72
CA PHE A 370 -4.69 7.57 -18.13
C PHE A 370 -3.17 7.30 -18.24
N ASN A 371 -2.60 6.53 -17.32
CA ASN A 371 -1.19 6.12 -17.40
C ASN A 371 -0.92 5.24 -18.62
N LEU A 372 -1.80 4.28 -18.93
CA LEU A 372 -1.66 3.37 -20.07
C LEU A 372 -1.65 4.12 -21.41
N TYR A 373 -2.47 5.16 -21.55
CA TYR A 373 -2.53 5.96 -22.79
C TYR A 373 -1.48 7.07 -22.86
N GLY A 374 -0.62 7.21 -21.84
CA GLY A 374 0.48 8.19 -21.83
C GLY A 374 0.03 9.66 -21.78
N THR A 375 -1.26 9.94 -21.55
CA THR A 375 -1.78 11.30 -21.46
C THR A 375 -1.42 11.98 -20.14
N GLY A 376 -1.01 11.20 -19.14
CA GLY A 376 -0.85 11.62 -17.76
C GLY A 376 -2.19 11.76 -17.03
N VAL A 377 -2.14 11.73 -15.70
CA VAL A 377 -3.33 11.85 -14.85
C VAL A 377 -3.69 13.33 -14.68
N PRO A 378 -4.92 13.76 -14.99
CA PRO A 378 -5.32 15.14 -14.78
C PRO A 378 -5.45 15.44 -13.28
N VAL A 379 -4.74 16.46 -12.81
CA VAL A 379 -4.74 16.93 -11.42
C VAL A 379 -5.16 18.40 -11.40
N ALA A 380 -6.21 18.69 -10.63
CA ALA A 380 -6.65 20.07 -10.38
C ALA A 380 -5.73 20.70 -9.32
N VAL A 381 -4.89 21.65 -9.74
CA VAL A 381 -3.97 22.39 -8.88
C VAL A 381 -4.58 23.76 -8.57
N PHE A 382 -4.67 24.09 -7.29
CA PHE A 382 -5.22 25.35 -6.83
C PHE A 382 -4.11 26.21 -6.23
N ALA A 383 -3.96 27.44 -6.72
CA ALA A 383 -3.00 28.40 -6.18
C ALA A 383 -3.72 29.65 -5.70
N SER A 384 -3.39 30.09 -4.48
CA SER A 384 -3.85 31.40 -4.00
C SER A 384 -3.12 32.50 -4.76
N THR A 385 -3.81 33.61 -5.05
CA THR A 385 -3.19 34.77 -5.70
C THR A 385 -2.00 35.32 -4.92
N ARG A 386 -2.04 35.22 -3.58
CA ARG A 386 -0.91 35.56 -2.70
C ARG A 386 0.30 34.67 -2.92
N GLN A 387 0.10 33.35 -3.05
CA GLN A 387 1.18 32.41 -3.32
C GLN A 387 1.80 32.69 -4.69
N LEU A 388 0.97 32.92 -5.72
CA LEU A 388 1.45 33.29 -7.04
C LEU A 388 2.22 34.61 -7.04
N ALA A 389 1.75 35.62 -6.31
CA ALA A 389 2.45 36.90 -6.16
C ALA A 389 3.80 36.73 -5.45
N HIS A 390 3.87 35.90 -4.40
CA HIS A 390 5.11 35.60 -3.70
C HIS A 390 6.11 34.84 -4.59
N GLU A 391 5.66 33.84 -5.34
CA GLU A 391 6.48 33.11 -6.31
C GLU A 391 6.98 34.02 -7.43
N ARG A 392 6.13 34.91 -7.94
CA ARG A 392 6.52 35.93 -8.93
C ARG A 392 7.60 36.86 -8.38
N LYS A 393 7.42 37.39 -7.17
CA LYS A 393 8.43 38.25 -6.50
C LYS A 393 9.74 37.50 -6.25
N LYS A 394 9.69 36.21 -5.88
CA LYS A 394 10.87 35.35 -5.72
C LYS A 394 11.61 35.18 -7.04
N ARG A 395 10.89 34.92 -8.15
CA ARG A 395 11.48 34.80 -9.50
C ARG A 395 12.10 36.10 -9.99
N GLU A 396 11.42 37.23 -9.80
CA GLU A 396 11.94 38.56 -10.12
C GLU A 396 13.22 38.86 -9.32
N SER A 397 13.24 38.54 -8.02
CA SER A 397 14.44 38.70 -7.17
C SER A 397 15.61 37.81 -7.60
N SER A 398 15.33 36.56 -8.01
CA SER A 398 16.36 35.65 -8.54
C SER A 398 16.93 36.11 -9.88
N ARG A 399 16.11 36.67 -10.78
CA ARG A 399 16.58 37.25 -12.05
C ARG A 399 17.49 38.45 -11.85
N VAL A 400 17.13 39.35 -10.93
CA VAL A 400 17.96 40.53 -10.62
C VAL A 400 19.32 40.13 -10.06
N ARG A 401 19.43 39.03 -9.30
CA ARG A 401 20.73 38.53 -8.79
C ARG A 401 21.62 37.88 -9.86
N MET A 402 21.07 37.40 -10.97
CA MET A 402 21.89 36.78 -12.02
C MET A 402 22.45 37.79 -13.05
N ASN A 403 21.92 39.01 -13.11
CA ASN A 403 22.34 40.00 -14.12
C ASN A 403 23.59 40.86 -13.84
N PRO A 404 24.11 41.08 -12.61
CA PRO A 404 25.29 41.94 -12.44
C PRO A 404 26.64 41.23 -12.68
N LEU A 405 26.67 39.89 -12.74
CA LEU A 405 27.92 39.13 -12.93
C LEU A 405 28.16 38.69 -14.38
N VAL A 406 27.15 38.71 -15.25
CA VAL A 406 27.30 38.32 -16.66
C VAL A 406 27.71 39.51 -17.54
N GLU A 407 27.42 40.75 -17.13
CA GLU A 407 27.81 41.95 -17.89
C GLU A 407 29.25 42.43 -17.63
N SER A 408 29.99 41.84 -16.68
CA SER A 408 31.38 42.24 -16.36
C SER A 408 32.47 41.31 -16.89
N PHE A 409 32.13 40.24 -17.61
CA PHE A 409 33.09 39.30 -18.22
C PHE A 409 32.78 39.05 -19.70
N ILE A 410 32.95 40.08 -20.53
CA ILE A 410 33.22 39.90 -21.97
C ILE A 410 34.66 40.37 -22.21
N PRO A 411 35.65 39.47 -22.27
CA PRO A 411 36.94 39.82 -22.82
C PRO A 411 36.77 39.96 -24.34
N PHE A 412 36.97 41.18 -24.82
CA PHE A 412 37.13 41.48 -26.24
C PHE A 412 38.31 40.66 -26.80
N GLY A 413 38.04 39.93 -27.88
CA GLY A 413 39.07 39.44 -28.79
C GLY A 413 38.94 37.96 -29.12
N HIS A 414 38.32 37.64 -30.25
CA HIS A 414 38.98 37.00 -31.39
C HIS A 414 37.96 36.75 -32.51
N ALA A 415 38.34 37.15 -33.73
CA ALA A 415 37.55 37.09 -34.95
C ALA A 415 37.33 35.65 -35.46
N PRO A 416 36.22 35.33 -36.14
CA PRO A 416 36.01 34.01 -36.70
C PRO A 416 36.57 33.89 -38.12
N LEU A 417 37.38 32.84 -38.33
CA LEU A 417 37.82 32.35 -39.63
C LEU A 417 36.70 31.58 -40.33
N ALA A 418 36.47 31.92 -41.59
CA ALA A 418 35.52 31.31 -42.50
C ALA A 418 35.88 29.84 -42.82
N TRP A 419 34.90 28.94 -42.79
CA TRP A 419 34.99 27.62 -43.41
C TRP A 419 33.78 27.30 -44.29
N ARG A 420 34.09 26.58 -45.37
CA ARG A 420 33.44 26.45 -46.67
C ARG A 420 32.26 25.47 -46.71
N ASP A 421 31.35 25.77 -47.63
CA ASP A 421 30.34 24.91 -48.26
C ASP A 421 30.81 23.48 -48.65
N ARG A 422 29.90 22.50 -48.49
CA ARG A 422 29.81 21.33 -49.38
C ARG A 422 28.39 20.74 -49.44
N SER A 423 27.75 20.99 -50.59
CA SER A 423 26.97 20.07 -51.44
C SER A 423 25.87 19.14 -50.87
N ARG A 424 24.64 19.49 -51.28
CA ARG A 424 23.47 18.68 -51.69
C ARG A 424 23.65 17.16 -51.89
N SER A 425 22.66 16.38 -51.41
CA SER A 425 21.89 15.45 -52.27
C SER A 425 20.51 15.15 -51.66
N THR A 426 19.46 15.27 -52.49
CA THR A 426 18.07 14.83 -52.27
C THR A 426 17.90 13.39 -52.76
N PRO A 427 16.87 12.66 -52.30
CA PRO A 427 15.96 12.07 -53.29
C PRO A 427 14.46 12.11 -52.95
N THR A 428 13.72 12.56 -53.97
CA THR A 428 12.44 12.11 -54.55
C THR A 428 11.40 11.30 -53.76
N LEU A 429 10.17 11.83 -53.87
CA LEU A 429 8.85 11.20 -53.71
C LEU A 429 8.67 9.87 -54.46
N PHE A 430 7.91 8.96 -53.85
CA PHE A 430 6.95 8.10 -54.55
C PHE A 430 5.58 8.19 -53.87
N LYS A 431 4.56 8.60 -54.65
CA LYS A 431 3.14 8.45 -54.31
C LYS A 431 2.72 7.01 -54.63
N ASN A 432 1.97 6.37 -53.75
CA ASN A 432 1.04 5.35 -54.18
C ASN A 432 -0.26 5.42 -53.37
N THR A 433 -1.36 5.33 -54.11
CA THR A 433 -2.75 5.49 -53.71
C THR A 433 -3.36 4.19 -53.21
N GLY A 434 -4.27 4.27 -52.24
CA GLY A 434 -5.46 3.43 -52.23
C GLY A 434 -5.77 2.65 -50.95
N THR A 435 -7.03 2.82 -50.52
CA THR A 435 -7.92 1.85 -49.84
C THR A 435 -8.14 1.91 -48.32
N SER A 436 -9.36 2.37 -48.02
CA SER A 436 -10.36 1.85 -47.06
C SER A 436 -9.99 1.68 -45.58
N PHE A 437 -10.60 2.55 -44.77
CA PHE A 437 -10.88 2.32 -43.36
C PHE A 437 -11.83 1.12 -43.19
N SER A 438 -11.36 0.09 -42.50
CA SER A 438 -12.21 -0.86 -41.77
C SER A 438 -11.61 -1.08 -40.39
N ALA A 439 -12.49 -1.12 -39.38
CA ALA A 439 -12.16 -1.18 -37.97
C ALA A 439 -11.39 -2.45 -37.59
N PRO A 440 -10.43 -2.41 -36.64
CA PRO A 440 -9.85 -3.64 -36.13
C PRO A 440 -10.73 -4.21 -35.01
N THR A 441 -11.40 -5.30 -35.36
CA THR A 441 -11.73 -6.40 -34.46
C THR A 441 -10.48 -6.91 -33.74
N THR A 442 -10.68 -7.30 -32.49
CA THR A 442 -9.75 -7.95 -31.56
C THR A 442 -8.97 -9.11 -32.21
N PRO A 443 -7.66 -9.28 -31.95
CA PRO A 443 -7.01 -10.55 -32.18
C PRO A 443 -6.84 -11.34 -30.87
N LEU A 444 -7.46 -12.53 -30.88
CA LEU A 444 -7.04 -13.71 -30.13
C LEU A 444 -5.54 -13.96 -30.33
N PHE A 445 -4.78 -14.09 -29.26
CA PHE A 445 -3.42 -14.64 -29.31
C PHE A 445 -3.49 -16.15 -29.58
N LYS A 446 -3.02 -16.56 -30.77
CA LYS A 446 -2.57 -17.94 -31.03
C LYS A 446 -1.07 -18.00 -30.79
N PHE A 447 -0.65 -18.95 -29.95
CA PHE A 447 0.75 -19.33 -29.80
C PHE A 447 1.25 -19.99 -31.09
N ALA A 448 2.36 -19.51 -31.61
CA ALA A 448 3.17 -20.20 -32.59
C ALA A 448 4.47 -20.64 -31.91
N GLU A 449 4.75 -21.94 -31.98
CA GLU A 449 6.03 -22.54 -31.64
C GLU A 449 7.11 -21.98 -32.56
N ALA A 450 8.24 -21.58 -31.98
CA ALA A 450 9.46 -21.29 -32.71
C ALA A 450 10.57 -22.18 -32.16
N GLU A 451 11.07 -23.04 -33.05
CA GLU A 451 12.18 -23.95 -32.86
C GLU A 451 13.51 -23.20 -32.69
N GLY A 452 14.48 -23.91 -32.14
CA GLY A 452 15.63 -23.34 -31.48
C GLY A 452 16.76 -22.88 -32.39
N GLU A 453 17.56 -21.96 -31.84
CA GLU A 453 18.96 -21.77 -32.23
C GLU A 453 19.84 -21.84 -30.98
N ARG A 454 20.92 -22.63 -31.09
CA ARG A 454 21.91 -22.90 -30.05
C ARG A 454 22.80 -21.66 -29.82
N PRO A 455 23.20 -21.35 -28.59
CA PRO A 455 24.21 -20.31 -28.35
C PRO A 455 25.63 -20.84 -28.58
N GLN A 456 26.42 -20.02 -29.26
CA GLN A 456 27.87 -20.17 -29.41
C GLN A 456 28.59 -19.94 -28.08
N ARG A 457 29.50 -20.87 -27.79
CA ARG A 457 30.43 -20.88 -26.65
C ARG A 457 31.54 -19.86 -26.88
N LYS A 458 31.79 -18.96 -25.93
CA LYS A 458 33.04 -18.19 -25.82
C LYS A 458 33.76 -18.62 -24.55
N ASP A 459 34.88 -19.31 -24.74
CA ASP A 459 35.84 -19.65 -23.71
C ASP A 459 36.76 -18.45 -23.43
N TYR A 460 37.07 -18.17 -22.16
CA TYR A 460 38.35 -17.59 -21.74
C TYR A 460 38.77 -18.15 -20.37
N PRO A 461 40.09 -18.25 -20.12
CA PRO A 461 40.68 -19.13 -19.11
C PRO A 461 40.93 -18.40 -17.79
N ASN A 462 40.86 -19.15 -16.68
CA ASN A 462 41.95 -19.26 -15.71
C ASN A 462 41.49 -20.17 -14.56
N GLY A 463 42.24 -21.25 -14.36
CA GLY A 463 41.97 -22.24 -13.33
C GLY A 463 42.48 -21.80 -11.97
N ILE A 464 41.78 -22.23 -10.93
CA ILE A 464 42.35 -22.82 -9.71
C ILE A 464 41.49 -24.06 -9.42
N THR A 465 42.15 -25.20 -9.30
CA THR A 465 41.60 -26.51 -8.95
C THR A 465 41.67 -26.69 -7.44
N GLU A 466 40.58 -27.12 -6.80
CA GLU A 466 40.65 -27.93 -5.59
C GLU A 466 39.46 -28.91 -5.54
N TYR A 467 39.72 -30.10 -5.01
CA TYR A 467 39.01 -31.36 -5.30
C TYR A 467 38.10 -31.82 -4.15
N THR A 468 37.09 -32.63 -4.54
CA THR A 468 36.29 -33.60 -3.75
C THR A 468 35.26 -33.06 -2.74
N SER A 469 34.03 -33.58 -2.60
CA SER A 469 33.50 -34.92 -2.92
C SER A 469 32.01 -34.86 -3.27
N LYS A 470 31.60 -35.63 -4.29
CA LYS A 470 30.20 -35.93 -4.62
C LYS A 470 29.79 -37.22 -3.91
N LEU A 471 28.64 -37.19 -3.23
CA LEU A 471 27.93 -38.38 -2.77
C LEU A 471 26.61 -38.43 -3.56
N GLU A 472 26.58 -39.29 -4.58
CA GLU A 472 25.37 -39.67 -5.30
C GLU A 472 24.64 -40.74 -4.49
N VAL A 473 23.37 -40.48 -4.16
CA VAL A 473 22.45 -41.50 -3.63
C VAL A 473 21.60 -42.02 -4.79
N SER A 474 21.87 -43.26 -5.18
CA SER A 474 21.10 -44.02 -6.15
C SER A 474 19.85 -44.60 -5.50
N GLN A 475 18.70 -44.45 -6.18
CA GLN A 475 17.45 -45.11 -5.82
C GLN A 475 17.45 -46.56 -6.33
N GLY A 476 17.51 -47.51 -5.41
CA GLY A 476 17.31 -48.93 -5.68
C GLY A 476 15.87 -49.36 -5.38
N LYS A 477 15.12 -49.72 -6.43
CA LYS A 477 13.89 -50.52 -6.35
C LYS A 477 14.23 -51.93 -5.84
N GLN A 478 13.47 -52.45 -4.88
CA GLN A 478 13.25 -53.89 -4.76
C GLN A 478 11.79 -54.17 -4.33
N SER A 479 11.25 -55.18 -5.00
CA SER A 479 9.89 -55.70 -4.98
C SER A 479 9.82 -57.03 -4.21
N MET A 480 8.57 -57.53 -4.03
CA MET A 480 8.15 -58.91 -3.68
C MET A 480 7.75 -59.15 -2.19
N PRO A 481 6.93 -60.18 -1.85
CA PRO A 481 5.51 -60.29 -2.22
C PRO A 481 4.57 -60.81 -1.09
N VAL A 482 3.28 -60.50 -1.23
CA VAL A 482 2.06 -61.35 -1.09
C VAL A 482 1.88 -62.39 0.06
N ARG A 483 0.80 -62.13 0.83
CA ARG A 483 -0.27 -63.01 1.42
C ARG A 483 -0.16 -63.72 2.80
N THR A 484 -1.08 -63.24 3.66
CA THR A 484 -2.11 -63.95 4.49
C THR A 484 -1.73 -65.11 5.41
N THR A 485 -2.05 -64.98 6.71
CA THR A 485 -3.24 -65.62 7.33
C THR A 485 -3.48 -65.12 8.76
N SER A 486 -4.75 -65.24 9.16
CA SER A 486 -5.44 -64.93 10.41
C SER A 486 -4.97 -65.66 11.68
N GLY A 487 -5.16 -65.03 12.85
CA GLY A 487 -5.24 -65.71 14.15
C GLY A 487 -5.25 -64.72 15.35
N PRO A 488 -6.22 -64.78 16.29
CA PRO A 488 -6.34 -63.82 17.39
C PRO A 488 -5.63 -64.30 18.67
N GLY A 489 -5.05 -63.39 19.46
CA GLY A 489 -4.36 -63.76 20.69
C GLY A 489 -4.14 -62.57 21.64
N ARG A 490 -4.57 -62.76 22.88
CA ARG A 490 -4.70 -61.82 24.01
C ARG A 490 -3.39 -61.33 24.63
N ASN A 491 -3.53 -60.18 25.32
CA ASN A 491 -2.92 -59.75 26.59
C ASN A 491 -1.40 -59.54 26.69
N GLY A 492 -1.03 -58.36 27.22
CA GLY A 492 0.21 -58.17 27.97
C GLY A 492 0.83 -56.78 27.82
N MET A 493 0.39 -55.80 28.62
CA MET A 493 1.23 -54.65 28.95
C MET A 493 2.36 -55.09 29.88
N PRO A 494 3.60 -54.61 29.68
CA PRO A 494 4.60 -54.51 30.74
C PRO A 494 4.78 -53.05 31.22
N PRO A 495 5.12 -52.83 32.50
CA PRO A 495 5.23 -51.51 33.12
C PRO A 495 6.62 -50.90 32.92
N PHE A 496 6.68 -49.57 32.79
CA PHE A 496 7.94 -48.83 32.86
C PHE A 496 8.21 -48.35 34.29
N HIS A 497 9.41 -48.69 34.76
CA HIS A 497 10.00 -48.32 36.04
C HIS A 497 10.32 -46.81 36.13
N LEU A 498 9.93 -46.20 37.25
CA LEU A 498 10.52 -44.97 37.78
C LEU A 498 11.70 -45.32 38.70
N PRO A 499 12.81 -44.57 38.69
CA PRO A 499 13.67 -44.47 39.85
C PRO A 499 13.26 -43.26 40.71
N ALA A 500 13.01 -43.57 41.99
CA ALA A 500 12.84 -42.64 43.08
C ALA A 500 14.19 -42.14 43.61
N GLY A 501 14.16 -40.97 44.24
CA GLY A 501 15.18 -40.47 45.16
C GLY A 501 15.70 -39.08 44.75
N VAL A 502 15.82 -38.09 45.61
CA VAL A 502 15.79 -38.02 47.07
C VAL A 502 15.42 -36.59 47.46
N LEU A 503 14.44 -36.46 48.36
CA LEU A 503 14.13 -35.23 49.09
C LEU A 503 15.31 -34.85 50.00
N ARG A 504 15.83 -33.64 49.84
CA ARG A 504 16.62 -32.97 50.89
C ARG A 504 16.19 -31.52 51.01
N THR A 505 15.40 -31.26 52.04
CA THR A 505 15.05 -29.94 52.54
C THR A 505 16.30 -29.21 53.05
N LYS A 506 16.56 -28.00 52.54
CA LYS A 506 17.36 -26.98 53.24
C LYS A 506 16.66 -25.62 53.17
N LYS A 507 16.84 -24.93 54.29
CA LYS A 507 16.18 -23.72 54.78
C LYS A 507 16.30 -22.50 53.88
N ALA A 508 15.24 -21.69 53.98
CA ALA A 508 15.16 -20.24 53.91
C ALA A 508 16.49 -19.45 53.89
N GLY A 509 16.56 -18.51 52.95
CA GLY A 509 17.50 -17.39 52.93
C GLY A 509 17.55 -16.73 51.56
N GLU A 510 17.27 -15.42 51.54
CA GLU A 510 17.62 -14.43 50.51
C GLU A 510 16.65 -14.20 49.34
N HIS A 511 15.94 -13.07 49.44
CA HIS A 511 15.26 -12.38 48.35
C HIS A 511 16.26 -11.93 47.28
N PRO A 512 16.04 -12.22 45.98
CA PRO A 512 16.80 -11.56 44.91
C PRO A 512 16.32 -10.11 44.80
N GLY A 513 17.29 -9.22 44.96
CA GLY A 513 17.12 -7.78 45.13
C GLY A 513 16.66 -7.02 43.89
N ASN A 514 16.31 -5.78 44.18
CA ASN A 514 15.76 -4.70 43.35
C ASN A 514 16.70 -4.20 42.22
N ASP A 515 17.76 -4.94 41.88
CA ASP A 515 18.88 -4.44 41.08
C ASP A 515 18.50 -4.11 39.63
N SER A 516 17.46 -4.76 39.10
CA SER A 516 16.97 -4.49 37.74
C SER A 516 16.35 -3.09 37.61
N LYS A 517 15.65 -2.61 38.65
CA LYS A 517 14.99 -1.29 38.62
C LYS A 517 16.00 -0.16 38.79
N ASP A 518 16.99 -0.33 39.65
CA ASP A 518 18.02 0.69 39.86
C ASP A 518 18.96 0.84 38.65
N HIS A 519 19.22 -0.26 37.93
CA HIS A 519 20.00 -0.19 36.69
C HIS A 519 19.26 0.56 35.57
N ALA A 520 17.95 0.35 35.44
CA ALA A 520 17.11 1.07 34.47
C ALA A 520 17.00 2.57 34.82
N LEU A 521 16.91 2.92 36.11
CA LEU A 521 16.83 4.31 36.56
C LEU A 521 18.15 5.07 36.35
N ARG A 522 19.29 4.41 36.56
CA ARG A 522 20.63 4.99 36.27
C ARG A 522 20.83 5.26 34.79
N ARG A 523 20.40 4.36 33.89
CA ARG A 523 20.44 4.59 32.43
C ARG A 523 19.59 5.78 32.00
N ARG A 524 18.39 5.94 32.57
CA ARG A 524 17.52 7.10 32.30
C ARG A 524 18.09 8.42 32.79
N ARG A 525 18.77 8.45 33.94
CA ARG A 525 19.43 9.66 34.44
C ARG A 525 20.61 10.07 33.55
N LYS A 526 21.45 9.12 33.17
CA LYS A 526 22.60 9.37 32.29
C LYS A 526 22.18 9.91 30.92
N ALA A 527 21.15 9.31 30.29
CA ALA A 527 20.61 9.80 29.03
C ALA A 527 20.01 11.22 29.13
N LYS A 528 19.45 11.58 30.29
CA LYS A 528 18.87 12.92 30.52
C LYS A 528 19.94 13.99 30.77
N GLU A 529 21.08 13.63 31.35
CA GLU A 529 22.26 14.50 31.47
C GLU A 529 22.94 14.70 30.12
N GLU A 530 23.15 13.63 29.34
CA GLU A 530 23.73 13.72 27.99
C GLU A 530 22.88 14.61 27.06
N LEU A 531 21.55 14.50 27.13
CA LEU A 531 20.65 15.37 26.37
C LEU A 531 20.72 16.84 26.83
N ARG A 532 20.91 17.09 28.13
CA ARG A 532 21.07 18.45 28.68
C ARG A 532 22.38 19.08 28.24
N ASP A 533 23.46 18.31 28.18
CA ASP A 533 24.77 18.78 27.74
C ASP A 533 24.82 18.99 26.22
N GLN A 534 24.03 18.25 25.43
CA GLN A 534 23.85 18.52 23.99
C GLN A 534 22.97 19.75 23.69
N THR A 535 22.11 20.14 24.64
CA THR A 535 21.20 21.29 24.48
C THR A 535 21.84 22.61 24.94
N ARG A 536 22.85 22.54 25.81
CA ARG A 536 23.68 23.68 26.21
C ARG A 536 24.78 23.92 25.20
#